data_AF-A0A2D4KCD7-F1
#
_entry.id   AF-A0A2D4KCD7-F1
#
_cell.length_a   1.000
_cell.length_b   1.000
_cell.length_c   1.000
_cell.angle_alpha   90.00
_cell.angle_beta   90.00
_cell.angle_gamma   90.00
#
_symmetry.space_group_name_H-M   'P 1'
#
loop_
_entity.id
_entity.type
_entity.pdbx_description
1 polymer ?
#
loop_
_entity_poly.entity_id
_entity_poly.type
_entity_poly.pdbx_seq_one_letter_code
_entity_poly.pdbx_strand_id
1 'polypeptide(L)'
;GRQNYMNLKILHSFTEKVIEEKLCKIKQQEQYQNGAASNDHLGKNKERKAFLDILLNARDEDGKKLSYIGIREEVDTFMFEGHDTTAVALSWTIHLLASHPEIQRKVHSELDEVFGDSDHHITMEDLKKLRYLECVIKEALRLFPSVPLFARTLNEECYIRGYKIPKGTDIIILPYALHRDPDNFPEPEKFRPERFFPENSAGRHPYSYIPFSAGPRNCIGQRFALLEEKTVLATILRHFWIETKQKYEDVGMVAELILRPSKGIWIQLKKRPTPSS
;
A
#
# COMPACT_ATOMS: atom_id res chain seq x y z
N GLY A 1 -23.97 -20.59 11.73
CA GLY A 1 -24.16 -20.31 13.17
C GLY A 1 -22.83 -20.30 13.91
N ARG A 2 -22.42 -21.44 14.49
CA ARG A 2 -21.20 -21.53 15.34
C ARG A 2 -19.89 -21.20 14.61
N GLN A 3 -19.69 -21.66 13.39
CA GLN A 3 -18.48 -21.34 12.62
C GLN A 3 -18.37 -19.83 12.33
N ASN A 4 -19.47 -19.18 11.98
CA ASN A 4 -19.51 -17.74 11.78
C ASN A 4 -19.11 -16.98 13.05
N TYR A 5 -19.62 -17.40 14.20
CA TYR A 5 -19.27 -16.80 15.50
C TYR A 5 -17.78 -16.97 15.84
N MET A 6 -17.20 -18.15 15.59
CA MET A 6 -15.77 -18.39 15.79
C MET A 6 -14.91 -17.53 14.86
N ASN A 7 -15.29 -17.42 13.59
CA ASN A 7 -14.57 -16.58 12.63
C ASN A 7 -14.64 -15.09 13.01
N LEU A 8 -15.81 -14.60 13.42
CA LEU A 8 -15.98 -13.22 13.91
C LEU A 8 -15.14 -12.96 15.15
N LYS A 9 -15.08 -13.92 16.08
CA LYS A 9 -14.25 -13.80 17.28
C LYS A 9 -12.76 -13.70 16.93
N ILE A 10 -12.28 -14.50 15.98
CA ILE A 10 -10.89 -14.43 15.51
C ILE A 10 -10.62 -13.06 14.89
N LEU A 11 -11.49 -12.62 13.97
CA LEU A 11 -11.35 -11.34 13.26
C LEU A 11 -11.28 -10.15 14.22
N HIS A 12 -12.22 -10.05 15.17
CA HIS A 12 -12.24 -8.93 16.11
C HIS A 12 -11.13 -9.00 17.17
N SER A 13 -10.69 -10.20 17.57
CA SER A 13 -9.70 -10.32 18.66
C SER A 13 -8.35 -9.66 18.35
N PHE A 14 -7.95 -9.62 17.08
CA PHE A 14 -6.73 -8.93 16.67
C PHE A 14 -6.87 -7.42 16.85
N THR A 15 -7.94 -6.84 16.32
CA THR A 15 -8.21 -5.41 16.42
C THR A 15 -8.48 -4.95 17.84
N GLU A 16 -9.25 -5.72 18.61
CA GLU A 16 -9.51 -5.46 20.02
C GLU A 16 -8.20 -5.39 20.81
N LYS A 17 -7.28 -6.34 20.56
CA LYS A 17 -5.96 -6.35 21.19
C LYS A 17 -5.13 -5.11 20.84
N VAL A 18 -5.12 -4.68 19.57
CA VAL A 18 -4.40 -3.46 19.15
C VAL A 18 -4.96 -2.21 19.84
N ILE A 19 -6.29 -2.11 19.96
CA ILE A 19 -6.96 -1.00 20.65
C ILE A 19 -6.62 -1.02 22.15
N GLU A 20 -6.69 -2.18 22.79
CA GLU A 20 -6.36 -2.35 24.21
C GLU A 20 -4.91 -2.00 24.53
N GLU A 21 -3.96 -2.50 23.73
CA GLU A 21 -2.54 -2.17 23.89
C GLU A 21 -2.29 -0.67 23.78
N LYS A 22 -2.97 0.01 22.84
CA LYS A 22 -2.84 1.45 22.65
C LYS A 22 -3.45 2.24 23.81
N LEU A 23 -4.64 1.86 24.27
CA LEU A 23 -5.27 2.47 25.45
C LEU A 23 -4.41 2.30 26.71
N CYS A 24 -3.76 1.14 26.86
CA CYS A 24 -2.83 0.88 27.95
C CYS A 24 -1.62 1.82 27.87
N LYS A 25 -1.02 2.00 26.68
CA LYS A 25 0.09 2.94 26.46
C LYS A 25 -0.29 4.40 26.77
N ILE A 26 -1.48 4.84 26.37
CA ILE A 26 -1.97 6.20 26.67
C ILE A 26 -2.10 6.41 28.18
N LYS A 27 -2.73 5.47 28.90
CA LYS A 27 -2.86 5.55 30.36
C LYS A 27 -1.50 5.60 31.08
N GLN A 28 -0.53 4.82 30.60
CA GLN A 28 0.84 4.84 31.15
C GLN A 28 1.53 6.18 30.91
N GLN A 29 1.37 6.79 29.73
CA GLN A 29 1.92 8.12 29.42
C GLN A 29 1.28 9.23 30.26
N GLU A 30 -0.03 9.19 30.47
CA GLU A 30 -0.76 10.14 31.33
C GLU A 30 -0.34 10.02 32.81
N GLN A 31 -0.13 8.80 33.30
CA GLN A 31 0.38 8.55 34.66
C GLN A 31 1.81 9.07 34.84
N TYR A 32 2.68 8.90 33.84
CA TYR A 32 4.04 9.45 33.86
C TYR A 32 4.06 10.99 33.84
N GLN A 33 3.23 11.63 33.01
CA GLN A 33 3.14 13.09 32.94
C GLN A 33 2.55 13.71 34.20
N ASN A 34 1.60 13.04 34.86
CA ASN A 34 1.04 13.49 36.14
C ASN A 34 1.99 13.27 37.34
N GLY A 35 3.01 12.40 37.20
CA GLY A 35 4.05 12.20 38.22
C GLY A 35 5.28 13.12 38.08
N ALA A 36 5.50 13.70 36.89
CA ALA A 36 6.64 14.56 36.57
C ALA A 36 6.20 16.01 36.36
N ALA A 37 5.64 16.65 37.38
CA ALA A 37 5.48 18.10 37.40
C ALA A 37 6.81 18.76 37.80
N SER A 38 7.74 18.92 36.87
CA SER A 38 8.74 20.02 36.95
C SER A 38 9.46 20.21 35.61
N ASN A 39 9.33 21.44 35.11
CA ASN A 39 10.22 22.17 34.20
C ASN A 39 10.87 21.39 33.05
N ASP A 40 10.31 21.50 31.84
CA ASP A 40 11.10 22.15 30.78
C ASP A 40 10.22 22.75 29.67
N HIS A 41 10.44 24.04 29.40
CA HIS A 41 9.93 24.75 28.24
C HIS A 41 10.96 24.59 27.10
N LEU A 42 10.94 23.45 26.41
CA LEU A 42 11.56 23.33 25.09
C LEU A 42 10.50 22.98 24.04
N GLY A 43 10.56 23.70 22.93
CA GLY A 43 9.52 23.79 21.90
C GLY A 43 8.86 22.46 21.59
N LYS A 44 7.55 22.38 21.86
CA LYS A 44 6.69 21.25 21.48
C LYS A 44 6.70 21.13 19.97
N ASN A 45 7.63 20.34 19.43
CA ASN A 45 7.43 19.68 18.15
C ASN A 45 6.10 18.94 18.30
N LYS A 46 5.10 19.36 17.53
CA LYS A 46 3.74 18.82 17.60
C LYS A 46 3.84 17.32 17.30
N GLU A 47 3.80 16.51 18.34
CA GLU A 47 3.97 15.07 18.26
C GLU A 47 2.97 14.52 17.23
N ARG A 48 3.48 13.84 16.19
CA ARG A 48 2.63 13.28 15.15
C ARG A 48 1.84 12.14 15.77
N LYS A 49 0.55 12.38 15.97
CA LYS A 49 -0.39 11.40 16.51
C LYS A 49 -0.56 10.24 15.53
N ALA A 50 -0.54 9.01 16.04
CA ALA A 50 -0.90 7.85 15.22
C ALA A 50 -2.39 7.92 14.87
N PHE A 51 -2.81 7.23 13.80
CA PHE A 51 -4.21 7.24 13.37
C PHE A 51 -5.18 6.86 14.49
N LEU A 52 -4.85 5.82 15.27
CA LEU A 52 -5.66 5.41 16.42
C LEU A 52 -5.73 6.49 17.52
N ASP A 53 -4.68 7.29 17.71
CA ASP A 53 -4.73 8.44 18.63
C ASP A 53 -5.71 9.52 18.15
N ILE A 54 -5.83 9.68 16.83
CA ILE A 54 -6.79 10.62 16.23
C ILE A 54 -8.20 10.09 16.44
N LEU A 55 -8.47 8.82 16.13
CA LEU A 55 -9.80 8.21 16.32
C LEU A 55 -10.26 8.23 17.78
N LEU A 56 -9.38 7.88 18.72
CA LEU A 56 -9.70 7.88 20.17
C LEU A 56 -10.04 9.26 20.72
N ASN A 57 -9.56 10.32 20.06
CA ASN A 57 -9.78 11.71 20.44
C ASN A 57 -10.78 12.43 19.52
N ALA A 58 -11.26 11.77 18.46
CA ALA A 58 -12.19 12.35 17.50
C ALA A 58 -13.53 12.64 18.17
N ARG A 59 -14.12 13.77 17.80
CA ARG A 59 -15.45 14.20 18.22
C ARG A 59 -16.26 14.59 16.99
N ASP A 60 -17.55 14.28 17.00
CA ASP A 60 -18.49 14.74 15.99
C ASP A 60 -18.83 16.23 16.17
N GLU A 61 -19.72 16.75 15.31
CA GLU A 61 -20.15 18.15 15.32
C GLU A 61 -20.82 18.56 16.65
N ASP A 62 -21.40 17.60 17.38
CA ASP A 62 -22.02 17.78 18.69
C ASP A 62 -21.03 17.59 19.87
N GLY A 63 -19.74 17.35 19.57
CA GLY A 63 -18.69 17.16 20.57
C GLY A 63 -18.65 15.76 21.21
N LYS A 64 -19.44 14.81 20.71
CA LYS A 64 -19.50 13.44 21.21
C LYS A 64 -18.38 12.59 20.61
N LYS A 65 -17.77 11.74 21.43
CA LYS A 65 -16.72 10.81 20.98
C LYS A 65 -17.34 9.63 20.21
N LEU A 66 -16.53 9.05 19.31
CA LEU A 66 -16.84 7.75 18.72
C LEU A 66 -17.04 6.69 19.81
N SER A 67 -18.01 5.80 19.59
CA SER A 67 -18.20 4.64 20.47
C SER A 67 -17.04 3.65 20.29
N TYR A 68 -16.82 2.77 21.27
CA TYR A 68 -15.81 1.72 21.14
C TYR A 68 -16.06 0.83 19.92
N ILE A 69 -17.33 0.52 19.63
CA ILE A 69 -17.72 -0.26 18.44
C ILE A 69 -17.34 0.49 17.17
N GLY A 70 -17.65 1.79 17.09
CA GLY A 70 -17.29 2.61 15.92
C GLY A 70 -15.77 2.72 15.75
N ILE A 71 -15.01 2.89 16.83
CA ILE A 71 -13.53 2.87 16.76
C ILE A 71 -13.04 1.52 16.26
N ARG A 72 -13.58 0.41 16.75
CA ARG A 72 -13.19 -0.94 16.30
C ARG A 72 -13.51 -1.14 14.82
N GLU A 73 -14.69 -0.72 14.35
CA GLU A 73 -15.08 -0.83 12.93
C GLU A 73 -14.16 0.00 12.01
N GLU A 74 -13.78 1.21 12.42
CA GLU A 74 -12.80 2.01 11.68
C GLU A 74 -11.43 1.33 11.67
N VAL A 75 -10.95 0.86 12.83
CA VAL A 75 -9.64 0.18 12.90
C VAL A 75 -9.64 -1.12 12.09
N ASP A 76 -10.71 -1.93 12.16
CA ASP A 76 -10.91 -3.13 11.36
C ASP A 76 -10.77 -2.80 9.86
N THR A 77 -11.41 -1.72 9.41
CA THR A 77 -11.35 -1.25 8.01
C THR A 77 -9.91 -0.93 7.59
N PHE A 78 -9.20 -0.09 8.36
CA PHE A 78 -7.83 0.30 8.00
C PHE A 78 -6.84 -0.85 8.07
N MET A 79 -6.97 -1.74 9.06
CA MET A 79 -6.08 -2.90 9.19
C MET A 79 -6.30 -3.89 8.04
N PHE A 80 -7.54 -4.17 7.67
CA PHE A 80 -7.83 -5.10 6.58
C PHE A 80 -7.45 -4.52 5.21
N GLU A 81 -7.91 -3.31 4.90
CA GLU A 81 -7.67 -2.69 3.60
C GLU A 81 -6.19 -2.35 3.39
N GLY A 82 -5.47 -1.96 4.45
CA GLY A 82 -4.07 -1.58 4.38
C GLY A 82 -3.09 -2.76 4.38
N HIS A 83 -3.40 -3.86 5.07
CA HIS A 83 -2.49 -5.00 5.19
C HIS A 83 -2.45 -5.86 3.93
N ASP A 84 -3.61 -6.38 3.54
CA ASP A 84 -3.66 -7.43 2.51
C ASP A 84 -3.34 -6.87 1.11
N THR A 85 -3.76 -5.64 0.82
CA THR A 85 -3.48 -4.99 -0.48
C THR A 85 -1.99 -4.68 -0.64
N THR A 86 -1.34 -4.15 0.40
CA THR A 86 0.09 -3.81 0.43
C THR A 86 0.96 -5.08 0.39
N ALA A 87 0.61 -6.10 1.17
CA ALA A 87 1.35 -7.37 1.18
C ALA A 87 1.37 -8.05 -0.20
N VAL A 88 0.23 -8.02 -0.91
CA VAL A 88 0.13 -8.55 -2.28
C VAL A 88 0.93 -7.71 -3.27
N ALA A 89 0.85 -6.37 -3.19
CA ALA A 89 1.63 -5.47 -4.04
C ALA A 89 3.14 -5.71 -3.86
N LEU A 90 3.61 -5.82 -2.61
CA LEU A 90 4.99 -6.17 -2.26
C LEU A 90 5.39 -7.53 -2.85
N SER A 91 4.53 -8.53 -2.70
CA SER A 91 4.80 -9.89 -3.20
C SER A 91 5.03 -9.89 -4.71
N TRP A 92 4.12 -9.28 -5.48
CA TRP A 92 4.27 -9.16 -6.94
C TRP A 92 5.50 -8.33 -7.33
N THR A 93 5.76 -7.23 -6.64
CA THR A 93 6.95 -6.40 -6.90
C THR A 93 8.25 -7.18 -6.67
N ILE A 94 8.32 -7.96 -5.59
CA ILE A 94 9.46 -8.82 -5.28
C ILE A 94 9.66 -9.89 -6.37
N HIS A 95 8.59 -10.56 -6.79
CA HIS A 95 8.67 -11.56 -7.87
C HIS A 95 9.13 -10.94 -9.19
N LEU A 96 8.60 -9.76 -9.54
CA LEU A 96 8.99 -9.02 -10.73
C LEU A 96 10.47 -8.63 -10.68
N LEU A 97 10.95 -8.09 -9.57
CA LEU A 97 12.37 -7.75 -9.40
C LEU A 97 13.28 -8.98 -9.46
N ALA A 98 12.87 -10.09 -8.84
CA ALA A 98 13.59 -11.35 -8.87
C ALA A 98 13.70 -11.94 -10.28
N SER A 99 12.69 -11.67 -11.13
CA SER A 99 12.62 -12.13 -12.52
C SER A 99 13.31 -11.18 -13.51
N HIS A 100 13.68 -9.97 -13.09
CA HIS A 100 14.28 -8.92 -13.93
C HIS A 100 15.57 -8.36 -13.31
N PRO A 101 16.69 -9.12 -13.35
CA PRO A 101 17.98 -8.73 -12.79
C PRO A 101 18.47 -7.34 -13.21
N GLU A 102 18.22 -6.93 -14.44
CA GLU A 102 18.60 -5.63 -14.98
C GLU A 102 17.84 -4.47 -14.34
N ILE A 103 16.56 -4.65 -14.03
CA ILE A 103 15.77 -3.66 -13.29
C ILE A 103 16.21 -3.64 -11.83
N GLN A 104 16.45 -4.81 -11.24
CA GLN A 104 16.94 -4.91 -9.86
C GLN A 104 18.29 -4.21 -9.68
N ARG A 105 19.23 -4.34 -10.64
CA ARG A 105 20.50 -3.58 -10.64
C ARG A 105 20.29 -2.08 -10.61
N LYS A 106 19.36 -1.54 -11.40
CA LYS A 106 19.05 -0.10 -11.40
C LYS A 106 18.49 0.36 -10.04
N VAL A 107 17.65 -0.45 -9.40
CA VAL A 107 17.19 -0.18 -8.03
C VAL A 107 18.36 -0.18 -7.05
N HIS A 108 19.26 -1.16 -7.15
CA HIS A 108 20.46 -1.19 -6.30
C HIS A 108 21.34 0.05 -6.50
N SER A 109 21.59 0.47 -7.74
CA SER A 109 22.34 1.71 -8.03
C SER A 109 21.67 2.93 -7.40
N GLU A 110 20.35 3.07 -7.49
CA GLU A 110 19.63 4.15 -6.79
C GLU A 110 19.78 4.06 -5.26
N LEU A 111 19.70 2.85 -4.69
CA LEU A 111 19.90 2.65 -3.25
C LEU A 111 21.32 3.01 -2.83
N ASP A 112 22.33 2.68 -3.64
CA ASP A 112 23.74 3.01 -3.38
C ASP A 112 23.97 4.52 -3.44
N GLU A 113 23.35 5.22 -4.41
CA GLU A 113 23.41 6.67 -4.51
C GLU A 113 22.75 7.39 -3.32
N VAL A 114 21.65 6.84 -2.80
CA VAL A 114 20.89 7.47 -1.71
C VAL A 114 21.49 7.17 -0.33
N PHE A 115 21.91 5.93 -0.09
CA PHE A 115 22.35 5.47 1.22
C PHE A 115 23.87 5.34 1.36
N GLY A 116 24.60 5.15 0.26
CA GLY A 116 26.02 4.80 0.28
C GLY A 116 26.28 3.62 1.22
N ASP A 117 27.29 3.76 2.09
CA ASP A 117 27.64 2.76 3.11
C ASP A 117 26.90 2.97 4.43
N SER A 118 25.97 3.93 4.49
CA SER A 118 25.26 4.23 5.72
C SER A 118 24.26 3.12 6.07
N ASP A 119 24.25 2.69 7.32
CA ASP A 119 23.24 1.77 7.87
C ASP A 119 22.15 2.48 8.69
N HIS A 120 21.90 3.76 8.41
CA HIS A 120 20.85 4.48 9.11
C HIS A 120 19.44 3.98 8.75
N HIS A 121 18.51 4.20 9.67
CA HIS A 121 17.08 3.92 9.46
C HIS A 121 16.54 4.80 8.34
N ILE A 122 15.79 4.21 7.41
CA ILE A 122 15.21 4.92 6.27
C ILE A 122 14.34 6.08 6.76
N THR A 123 14.64 7.29 6.29
CA THR A 123 13.89 8.50 6.62
C THR A 123 12.94 8.91 5.49
N MET A 124 12.03 9.82 5.79
CA MET A 124 11.13 10.41 4.78
C MET A 124 11.89 11.14 3.67
N GLU A 125 13.07 11.72 3.95
CA GLU A 125 13.87 12.40 2.93
C GLU A 125 14.54 11.40 1.98
N ASP A 126 14.95 10.23 2.48
CA ASP A 126 15.50 9.17 1.64
C ASP A 126 14.42 8.61 0.72
N LEU A 127 13.23 8.34 1.26
CA LEU A 127 12.09 7.86 0.48
C LEU A 127 11.73 8.81 -0.67
N LYS A 128 11.89 10.13 -0.52
CA LYS A 128 11.65 11.09 -1.63
C LYS A 128 12.67 10.96 -2.76
N LYS A 129 13.88 10.48 -2.47
CA LYS A 129 14.96 10.30 -3.45
C LYS A 129 14.83 8.99 -4.23
N LEU A 130 14.17 7.98 -3.67
CA LEU A 130 13.92 6.67 -4.30
C LEU A 130 12.86 6.75 -5.42
N ARG A 131 13.18 7.42 -6.52
CA ARG A 131 12.27 7.70 -7.64
C ARG A 131 12.11 6.52 -8.58
N TYR A 132 13.19 5.80 -8.85
CA TYR A 132 13.19 4.61 -9.70
C TYR A 132 12.50 3.44 -9.01
N LEU A 133 12.74 3.21 -7.71
CA LEU A 133 11.99 2.24 -6.92
C LEU A 133 10.48 2.55 -6.92
N GLU A 134 10.10 3.82 -6.87
CA GLU A 134 8.69 4.20 -7.02
C GLU A 134 8.13 3.88 -8.42
N CYS A 135 8.93 4.05 -9.48
CA CYS A 135 8.53 3.63 -10.83
C CYS A 135 8.37 2.10 -10.93
N VAL A 136 9.23 1.34 -10.27
CA VAL A 136 9.14 -0.14 -10.16
C VAL A 136 7.84 -0.54 -9.49
N ILE A 137 7.51 0.06 -8.35
CA ILE A 137 6.26 -0.18 -7.62
C ILE A 137 5.05 0.17 -8.50
N LYS A 138 5.06 1.33 -9.18
CA LYS A 138 3.98 1.73 -10.07
C LYS A 138 3.78 0.74 -11.23
N GLU A 139 4.86 0.26 -11.82
CA GLU A 139 4.77 -0.73 -12.89
C GLU A 139 4.30 -2.10 -12.37
N ALA A 140 4.68 -2.48 -11.16
CA ALA A 140 4.14 -3.67 -10.51
C ALA A 140 2.62 -3.54 -10.27
N LEU A 141 2.14 -2.41 -9.76
CA LEU A 141 0.71 -2.12 -9.58
C LEU A 141 -0.06 -1.96 -10.90
N ARG A 142 0.63 -1.58 -11.99
CA ARG A 142 0.04 -1.56 -13.34
C ARG A 142 -0.28 -2.99 -13.79
N LEU A 143 0.70 -3.89 -13.71
CA LEU A 143 0.55 -5.29 -14.12
C LEU A 143 -0.32 -6.09 -13.14
N PHE A 144 -0.15 -5.86 -11.85
CA PHE A 144 -0.77 -6.61 -10.76
C PHE A 144 -1.41 -5.65 -9.74
N PRO A 145 -2.48 -4.93 -10.13
CA PRO A 145 -3.22 -4.11 -9.19
C PRO A 145 -3.81 -5.02 -8.10
N SER A 146 -3.55 -4.69 -6.82
CA SER A 146 -4.05 -5.49 -5.69
C SER A 146 -5.57 -5.64 -5.73
N VAL A 147 -6.29 -4.58 -6.13
CA VAL A 147 -7.73 -4.62 -6.42
C VAL A 147 -7.92 -4.59 -7.94
N PRO A 148 -8.17 -5.75 -8.60
CA PRO A 148 -8.18 -5.83 -10.06
C PRO A 148 -9.46 -5.28 -10.70
N LEU A 149 -10.56 -5.19 -9.94
CA LEU A 149 -11.86 -4.69 -10.35
C LEU A 149 -12.59 -3.99 -9.19
N PHE A 150 -13.44 -3.02 -9.50
CA PHE A 150 -14.39 -2.45 -8.56
C PHE A 150 -15.70 -2.06 -9.26
N ALA A 151 -16.82 -2.13 -8.56
CA ALA A 151 -18.15 -1.92 -9.12
C ALA A 151 -18.91 -0.78 -8.47
N ARG A 152 -19.88 -0.21 -9.20
CA ARG A 152 -20.83 0.80 -8.71
C ARG A 152 -22.21 0.52 -9.29
N THR A 153 -23.24 0.51 -8.46
CA THR A 153 -24.63 0.50 -8.91
C THR A 153 -25.10 1.92 -9.16
N LEU A 154 -25.68 2.19 -10.33
CA LEU A 154 -26.22 3.50 -10.65
C LEU A 154 -27.51 3.79 -9.86
N ASN A 155 -27.53 4.91 -9.14
CA ASN A 155 -28.71 5.36 -8.37
C ASN A 155 -29.71 6.16 -9.23
N GLU A 156 -29.28 6.60 -10.40
CA GLU A 156 -30.06 7.36 -11.38
C GLU A 156 -29.58 7.00 -12.80
N GLU A 157 -30.38 7.36 -13.81
CA GLU A 157 -29.95 7.19 -15.20
C GLU A 157 -28.76 8.10 -15.52
N CYS A 158 -27.84 7.64 -16.38
CA CYS A 158 -26.72 8.45 -16.83
C CYS A 158 -26.41 8.20 -18.30
N TYR A 159 -25.56 9.06 -18.89
CA TYR A 159 -25.08 8.90 -20.26
C TYR A 159 -23.58 8.70 -20.27
N ILE A 160 -23.12 7.58 -20.83
CA ILE A 160 -21.68 7.31 -21.02
C ILE A 160 -21.42 7.20 -22.51
N ARG A 161 -20.56 8.08 -23.05
CA ARG A 161 -20.25 8.15 -24.49
C ARG A 161 -21.51 8.22 -25.39
N GLY A 162 -22.54 8.93 -24.93
CA GLY A 162 -23.82 9.09 -25.65
C GLY A 162 -24.82 7.95 -25.44
N TYR A 163 -24.44 6.87 -24.77
CA TYR A 163 -25.34 5.76 -24.45
C TYR A 163 -26.07 6.01 -23.14
N LYS A 164 -27.40 5.90 -23.17
CA LYS A 164 -28.25 5.96 -21.98
C LYS A 164 -28.10 4.67 -21.17
N ILE A 165 -27.69 4.78 -19.92
CA ILE A 165 -27.57 3.67 -18.99
C ILE A 165 -28.66 3.80 -17.91
N PRO A 166 -29.53 2.79 -17.73
CA PRO A 166 -30.60 2.83 -16.74
C PRO A 166 -30.10 2.86 -15.28
N LYS A 167 -30.91 3.48 -14.42
CA LYS A 167 -30.82 3.31 -12.96
C LYS A 167 -30.85 1.82 -12.60
N GLY A 168 -30.07 1.45 -11.58
CA GLY A 168 -29.93 0.08 -11.09
C GLY A 168 -28.91 -0.76 -11.86
N THR A 169 -28.26 -0.21 -12.88
CA THR A 169 -27.20 -0.90 -13.61
C THR A 169 -25.90 -0.94 -12.80
N ASP A 170 -25.26 -2.10 -12.72
CA ASP A 170 -23.93 -2.25 -12.16
C ASP A 170 -22.86 -1.93 -13.21
N ILE A 171 -22.04 -0.93 -12.91
CA ILE A 171 -20.88 -0.52 -13.70
C ILE A 171 -19.64 -1.13 -13.07
N ILE A 172 -18.95 -1.98 -13.83
CA ILE A 172 -17.68 -2.60 -13.42
C ILE A 172 -16.53 -1.85 -14.09
N ILE A 173 -15.58 -1.42 -13.28
CA ILE A 173 -14.32 -0.83 -13.73
C ILE A 173 -13.24 -1.87 -13.46
N LEU A 174 -12.46 -2.20 -14.49
CA LEU A 174 -11.48 -3.29 -14.47
C LEU A 174 -10.06 -2.72 -14.64
N PRO A 175 -9.42 -2.15 -13.59
CA PRO A 175 -8.03 -1.70 -13.66
C PRO A 175 -7.08 -2.70 -14.29
N TYR A 176 -7.24 -3.99 -14.01
CA TYR A 176 -6.38 -5.04 -14.56
C TYR A 176 -6.32 -5.03 -16.10
N ALA A 177 -7.46 -4.82 -16.76
CA ALA A 177 -7.53 -4.73 -18.23
C ALA A 177 -7.20 -3.33 -18.72
N LEU A 178 -7.70 -2.29 -18.05
CA LEU A 178 -7.43 -0.89 -18.38
C LEU A 178 -5.93 -0.58 -18.40
N HIS A 179 -5.18 -1.11 -17.43
CA HIS A 179 -3.73 -0.95 -17.32
C HIS A 179 -2.94 -1.72 -18.38
N ARG A 180 -3.62 -2.54 -19.20
CA ARG A 180 -3.07 -3.30 -20.33
C ARG A 180 -3.54 -2.80 -21.69
N ASP A 181 -4.25 -1.68 -21.72
CA ASP A 181 -4.63 -1.04 -22.97
C ASP A 181 -3.38 -0.56 -23.73
N PRO A 182 -3.05 -1.13 -24.92
CA PRO A 182 -1.85 -0.78 -25.67
C PRO A 182 -1.84 0.67 -26.17
N ASP A 183 -2.99 1.32 -26.28
CA ASP A 183 -3.08 2.74 -26.66
C ASP A 183 -2.50 3.64 -25.57
N ASN A 184 -2.60 3.20 -24.31
CA ASN A 184 -2.08 3.90 -23.13
C ASN A 184 -0.73 3.34 -22.65
N PHE A 185 -0.49 2.05 -22.87
CA PHE A 185 0.71 1.32 -22.44
C PHE A 185 1.25 0.41 -23.55
N PRO A 186 2.06 0.93 -24.49
CA PRO A 186 2.64 0.13 -25.57
C PRO A 186 3.43 -1.06 -25.04
N GLU A 187 3.29 -2.25 -25.62
CA GLU A 187 3.85 -3.50 -25.07
C GLU A 187 3.35 -3.79 -23.63
N PRO A 188 2.03 -3.90 -23.42
CA PRO A 188 1.40 -3.82 -22.10
C PRO A 188 1.81 -4.93 -21.13
N GLU A 189 2.23 -6.09 -21.62
CA GLU A 189 2.66 -7.21 -20.76
C GLU A 189 4.12 -7.09 -20.28
N LYS A 190 4.93 -6.18 -20.86
CA LYS A 190 6.33 -6.01 -20.44
C LYS A 190 6.42 -5.18 -19.16
N PHE A 191 7.15 -5.70 -18.18
CA PHE A 191 7.55 -4.98 -16.97
C PHE A 191 8.61 -3.92 -17.32
N ARG A 192 8.20 -2.66 -17.46
CA ARG A 192 9.06 -1.53 -17.82
C ARG A 192 8.81 -0.32 -16.91
N PRO A 193 9.52 -0.22 -15.76
CA PRO A 193 9.38 0.90 -14.81
C PRO A 193 9.50 2.28 -15.44
N GLU A 194 10.34 2.43 -16.46
CA GLU A 194 10.61 3.70 -17.16
C GLU A 194 9.36 4.34 -17.77
N ARG A 195 8.26 3.59 -17.96
CA ARG A 195 6.94 4.15 -18.33
C ARG A 195 6.46 5.24 -17.38
N PHE A 196 6.89 5.19 -16.13
CA PHE A 196 6.50 6.12 -15.07
C PHE A 196 7.49 7.26 -14.86
N PHE A 197 8.53 7.37 -15.69
CA PHE A 197 9.28 8.62 -15.76
C PHE A 197 8.37 9.78 -16.19
N PRO A 198 8.60 11.00 -15.67
CA PRO A 198 7.76 12.17 -15.97
C PRO A 198 7.55 12.39 -17.47
N GLU A 199 8.62 12.31 -18.26
CA GLU A 199 8.62 12.47 -19.71
C GLU A 199 7.81 11.38 -20.45
N ASN A 200 7.80 10.14 -19.94
CA ASN A 200 7.07 9.02 -20.54
C ASN A 200 5.61 8.93 -20.09
N SER A 201 5.26 9.67 -19.03
CA SER A 201 3.89 9.81 -18.53
C SER A 201 3.21 11.08 -19.00
N ALA A 202 3.95 12.01 -19.60
CA ALA A 202 3.41 13.26 -20.13
C ALA A 202 2.33 12.98 -21.18
N GLY A 203 1.16 13.60 -21.03
CA GLY A 203 0.03 13.44 -21.94
C GLY A 203 -0.80 12.16 -21.76
N ARG A 204 -0.39 11.22 -20.88
CA ARG A 204 -1.23 10.06 -20.53
C ARG A 204 -2.49 10.54 -19.81
N HIS A 205 -3.65 10.02 -20.22
CA HIS A 205 -4.90 10.40 -19.59
C HIS A 205 -4.90 9.99 -18.09
N PRO A 206 -5.34 10.87 -17.15
CA PRO A 206 -5.23 10.60 -15.71
C PRO A 206 -5.97 9.34 -15.25
N TYR A 207 -7.02 8.95 -15.97
CA TYR A 207 -7.80 7.74 -15.67
C TYR A 207 -7.30 6.48 -16.38
N SER A 208 -6.17 6.52 -17.10
CA SER A 208 -5.57 5.32 -17.71
C SER A 208 -4.73 4.51 -16.70
N TYR A 209 -4.36 5.11 -15.57
CA TYR A 209 -3.63 4.44 -14.49
C TYR A 209 -4.29 4.74 -13.15
N ILE A 210 -5.04 3.77 -12.62
CA ILE A 210 -5.89 3.91 -11.43
C ILE A 210 -5.75 2.71 -10.46
N PRO A 211 -4.52 2.32 -10.05
CA PRO A 211 -4.30 1.22 -9.12
C PRO A 211 -4.93 1.48 -7.74
N PHE A 212 -5.13 2.75 -7.40
CA PHE A 212 -5.74 3.23 -6.17
C PHE A 212 -7.14 3.83 -6.41
N SER A 213 -7.79 3.46 -7.53
CA SER A 213 -8.99 4.12 -8.03
C SER A 213 -8.77 5.63 -8.29
N ALA A 214 -9.83 6.37 -8.61
CA ALA A 214 -9.79 7.80 -8.88
C ALA A 214 -11.08 8.51 -8.44
N GLY A 215 -11.04 9.83 -8.36
CA GLY A 215 -12.16 10.66 -7.94
C GLY A 215 -12.45 10.61 -6.43
N PRO A 216 -13.68 10.96 -5.99
CA PRO A 216 -14.02 11.12 -4.57
C PRO A 216 -13.93 9.85 -3.70
N ARG A 217 -13.83 8.68 -4.34
CA ARG A 217 -13.73 7.37 -3.69
C ARG A 217 -12.40 6.68 -4.05
N ASN A 218 -11.35 7.46 -4.29
CA ASN A 218 -10.00 6.91 -4.43
C ASN A 218 -9.46 6.47 -3.06
N CYS A 219 -8.39 5.67 -3.07
CA CYS A 219 -7.79 5.17 -1.85
C CYS A 219 -7.20 6.32 -1.03
N ILE A 220 -7.70 6.48 0.19
CA ILE A 220 -7.18 7.43 1.18
C ILE A 220 -5.78 7.04 1.65
N GLY A 221 -5.48 5.74 1.66
CA GLY A 221 -4.21 5.15 2.09
C GLY A 221 -3.09 5.19 1.05
N GLN A 222 -3.33 5.63 -0.20
CA GLN A 222 -2.36 5.50 -1.30
C GLN A 222 -0.96 6.05 -0.98
N ARG A 223 -0.87 7.17 -0.25
CA ARG A 223 0.41 7.78 0.13
C ARG A 223 1.12 6.95 1.19
N PHE A 224 0.37 6.41 2.15
CA PHE A 224 0.92 5.57 3.20
C PHE A 224 1.41 4.23 2.61
N ALA A 225 0.59 3.60 1.74
CA ALA A 225 0.95 2.37 1.05
C ALA A 225 2.26 2.52 0.26
N LEU A 226 2.40 3.58 -0.56
CA LEU A 226 3.65 3.81 -1.31
C LEU A 226 4.86 4.03 -0.39
N LEU A 227 4.69 4.69 0.77
CA LEU A 227 5.78 4.87 1.73
C LEU A 227 6.17 3.54 2.39
N GLU A 228 5.17 2.74 2.78
CA GLU A 228 5.36 1.42 3.36
C GLU A 228 6.05 0.48 2.36
N GLU A 229 5.55 0.40 1.13
CA GLU A 229 6.13 -0.42 0.05
C GLU A 229 7.58 -0.05 -0.23
N LYS A 230 7.87 1.26 -0.40
CA LYS A 230 9.24 1.75 -0.61
C LYS A 230 10.14 1.41 0.57
N THR A 231 9.66 1.57 1.81
CA THR A 231 10.44 1.27 3.02
C THR A 231 10.80 -0.20 3.11
N VAL A 232 9.82 -1.09 2.94
CA VAL A 232 10.03 -2.54 3.00
C VAL A 232 10.95 -3.00 1.87
N LEU A 233 10.69 -2.59 0.63
CA LEU A 233 11.51 -2.98 -0.53
C LEU A 233 12.93 -2.45 -0.41
N ALA A 234 13.12 -1.18 -0.06
CA ALA A 234 14.46 -0.62 0.14
C ALA A 234 15.20 -1.33 1.28
N THR A 235 14.53 -1.67 2.37
CA THR A 235 15.14 -2.42 3.49
C THR A 235 15.64 -3.79 3.03
N ILE A 236 14.81 -4.55 2.29
CA ILE A 236 15.19 -5.86 1.77
C ILE A 236 16.34 -5.72 0.76
N LEU A 237 16.20 -4.83 -0.22
CA LEU A 237 17.14 -4.69 -1.34
C LEU A 237 18.47 -4.04 -0.93
N ARG A 238 18.53 -3.29 0.17
CA ARG A 238 19.81 -2.83 0.74
C ARG A 238 20.69 -4.00 1.19
N HIS A 239 20.08 -5.10 1.63
CA HIS A 239 20.81 -6.23 2.23
C HIS A 239 20.90 -7.45 1.32
N PHE A 240 19.97 -7.58 0.36
CA PHE A 240 19.83 -8.80 -0.43
C PHE A 240 19.65 -8.50 -1.91
N TRP A 241 20.26 -9.36 -2.71
CA TRP A 241 19.88 -9.64 -4.07
C TRP A 241 18.82 -10.76 -4.06
N ILE A 242 17.74 -10.59 -4.83
CA ILE A 242 16.60 -11.50 -4.88
C ILE A 242 16.62 -12.26 -6.20
N GLU A 243 16.49 -13.58 -6.14
CA GLU A 243 16.36 -14.45 -7.30
C GLU A 243 15.11 -15.31 -7.21
N THR A 244 14.59 -15.71 -8.36
CA THR A 244 13.56 -16.74 -8.44
C THR A 244 13.83 -17.67 -9.62
N LYS A 245 13.37 -18.92 -9.49
CA LYS A 245 13.32 -19.88 -10.59
C LYS A 245 11.90 -20.04 -11.15
N GLN A 246 10.90 -19.45 -10.48
CA GLN A 246 9.54 -19.48 -10.98
C GLN A 246 9.41 -18.56 -12.18
N LYS A 247 8.79 -19.06 -13.24
CA LYS A 247 8.27 -18.19 -14.28
C LYS A 247 6.94 -17.61 -13.82
N TYR A 248 6.51 -16.56 -14.51
CA TYR A 248 5.25 -15.89 -14.24
C TYR A 248 4.05 -16.87 -14.27
N GLU A 249 4.04 -17.80 -15.23
CA GLU A 249 2.98 -18.81 -15.38
C GLU A 249 2.96 -19.81 -14.22
N ASP A 250 4.11 -20.04 -13.57
CA ASP A 250 4.26 -20.98 -12.46
C ASP A 250 3.69 -20.44 -11.15
N VAL A 251 3.63 -19.11 -10.98
CA VAL A 251 3.05 -18.45 -9.80
C VAL A 251 1.52 -18.57 -9.82
N GLY A 252 0.94 -18.39 -11.01
CA GLY A 252 -0.50 -18.31 -11.23
C GLY A 252 -1.15 -17.13 -10.50
N MET A 253 -2.34 -16.74 -10.93
CA MET A 253 -3.09 -15.63 -10.33
C MET A 253 -4.49 -16.08 -9.96
N VAL A 254 -4.94 -15.66 -8.79
CA VAL A 254 -6.35 -15.79 -8.39
C VAL A 254 -6.89 -14.41 -8.03
N ALA A 255 -8.00 -14.03 -8.66
CA ALA A 255 -8.72 -12.81 -8.37
C ALA A 255 -9.90 -13.17 -7.44
N GLU A 256 -9.62 -13.19 -6.13
CA GLU A 256 -10.67 -13.24 -5.11
C GLU A 256 -11.12 -11.81 -4.78
N LEU A 257 -11.05 -11.38 -3.52
CA LEU A 257 -11.19 -9.97 -3.17
C LEU A 257 -9.98 -9.14 -3.66
N ILE A 258 -8.79 -9.75 -3.66
CA ILE A 258 -7.55 -9.15 -4.16
C ILE A 258 -6.80 -10.12 -5.07
N LEU A 259 -5.92 -9.60 -5.91
CA LEU A 259 -5.19 -10.37 -6.92
C LEU A 259 -3.96 -11.09 -6.33
N ARG A 260 -4.14 -12.33 -5.87
CA ARG A 260 -3.10 -13.09 -5.15
C ARG A 260 -2.31 -14.04 -6.06
N PRO A 261 -1.04 -14.33 -5.74
CA PRO A 261 -0.31 -15.44 -6.33
C PRO A 261 -0.90 -16.78 -5.84
N SER A 262 -1.49 -17.56 -6.75
CA SER A 262 -2.25 -18.77 -6.37
C SER A 262 -1.37 -19.90 -5.80
N LYS A 263 -0.10 -19.97 -6.20
CA LYS A 263 0.86 -21.01 -5.79
C LYS A 263 1.99 -20.47 -4.91
N GLY A 264 1.83 -19.25 -4.42
CA GLY A 264 2.86 -18.53 -3.67
C GLY A 264 4.03 -18.06 -4.54
N ILE A 265 4.90 -17.26 -3.93
CA ILE A 265 6.12 -16.71 -4.54
C ILE A 265 7.32 -17.25 -3.78
N TRP A 266 8.10 -18.09 -4.44
CA TRP A 266 9.34 -18.69 -3.98
C TRP A 266 10.51 -17.88 -4.49
N ILE A 267 11.29 -17.35 -3.55
CA ILE A 267 12.49 -16.55 -3.83
C ILE A 267 13.68 -17.10 -3.06
N GLN A 268 14.86 -16.82 -3.59
CA GLN A 268 16.13 -16.99 -2.91
C GLN A 268 16.72 -15.61 -2.64
N LEU A 269 17.11 -15.37 -1.38
CA LEU A 269 17.84 -14.17 -0.99
C LEU A 269 19.34 -14.49 -0.96
N LYS A 270 20.12 -13.73 -1.71
CA LYS A 270 21.57 -13.73 -1.67
C LYS A 270 22.03 -12.46 -0.99
N LYS A 271 22.87 -12.56 0.04
CA LYS A 271 23.40 -11.37 0.72
C LYS A 271 24.13 -10.49 -0.29
N ARG A 272 23.81 -9.20 -0.32
CA ARG A 272 24.49 -8.23 -1.16
C ARG A 272 25.86 -7.93 -0.55
N PRO A 273 26.95 -7.87 -1.32
CA PRO A 273 28.20 -7.31 -0.84
C PRO A 273 27.92 -5.86 -0.41
N THR A 274 28.34 -5.48 0.78
CA THR A 274 28.43 -4.07 1.14
C THR A 274 29.35 -3.40 0.13
N PRO A 275 28.98 -2.23 -0.44
CA PRO A 275 29.96 -1.42 -1.13
C PRO A 275 31.12 -1.20 -0.15
N SER A 276 32.33 -1.40 -0.66
CA SER A 276 33.56 -1.68 0.06
C SER A 276 33.86 -0.83 1.31
N SER A 277 34.14 -1.54 2.41
CA SER A 277 35.34 -1.27 3.22
C SER A 277 36.61 -1.40 2.40
#